data_AF-A0A949ZQ24-F1
#
_entry.id   AF-A0A949ZQ24-F1
#
_cell.length_a   1.000
_cell.length_b   1.000
_cell.length_c   1.000
_cell.angle_alpha   90.00
_cell.angle_beta   90.00
_cell.angle_gamma   90.00
#
_symmetry.space_group_name_H-M   'P 1'
#
loop_
_entity.id
_entity.type
_entity.pdbx_description
1 polymer ?
#
loop_
_entity_poly.entity_id
_entity_poly.type
_entity_poly.pdbx_seq_one_letter_code
_entity_poly.pdbx_strand_id
1 'polypeptide(L)' 'PPWFGEAALRNFPNGRQVRFPHFGHQTGGACVASLFQQFIEKASAQGLDASCASDTRRPPFAMELPSQFALR' A
#
# COMPACT_ATOMS: atom_id res chain seq x y z
N PRO A 1 6.42 -5.60 -9.65
CA PRO A 1 6.97 -6.80 -8.95
C PRO A 1 7.98 -6.43 -7.86
N PRO A 2 8.24 -7.29 -6.85
CA PRO A 2 9.07 -6.91 -5.69
C PRO A 2 10.55 -6.63 -5.98
N TRP A 3 11.17 -7.33 -6.94
CA TRP A 3 12.61 -7.20 -7.24
C TRP A 3 13.00 -5.81 -7.79
N PHE A 4 12.07 -5.07 -8.38
CA PHE A 4 12.34 -3.67 -8.79
C PHE A 4 12.54 -2.75 -7.57
N GLY A 5 11.79 -2.99 -6.48
CA GLY A 5 11.99 -2.27 -5.22
C GLY A 5 13.32 -2.62 -4.60
N GLU A 6 13.67 -3.91 -4.53
CA GLU A 6 14.98 -4.38 -4.05
C GLU A 6 16.13 -3.77 -4.86
N ALA A 7 15.96 -3.67 -6.18
CA ALA A 7 16.93 -3.05 -7.07
C ALA A 7 17.11 -1.55 -6.81
N ALA A 8 16.01 -0.83 -6.57
CA ALA A 8 16.07 0.59 -6.20
C ALA A 8 16.82 0.78 -4.88
N LEU A 9 16.56 -0.05 -3.86
CA LEU A 9 17.20 0.08 -2.54
C LEU A 9 18.74 0.06 -2.58
N ARG A 10 19.36 -0.49 -3.62
CA ARG A 10 20.82 -0.45 -3.80
C ARG A 10 21.38 0.97 -3.97
N ASN A 11 20.59 1.90 -4.50
CA ASN A 11 21.00 3.28 -4.77
C ASN A 11 20.31 4.32 -3.87
N PHE A 12 19.37 3.89 -3.01
CA PHE A 12 18.64 4.76 -2.09
C PHE A 12 18.95 4.34 -0.65
N PRO A 13 19.98 4.92 0.00
CA PRO A 13 20.46 4.46 1.31
C PRO A 13 19.42 4.61 2.44
N ASN A 14 18.48 5.54 2.28
CA ASN A 14 17.33 5.71 3.19
C ASN A 14 16.02 5.14 2.62
N GLY A 15 16.10 4.38 1.52
CA GLY A 15 14.94 3.77 0.89
C GLY A 15 14.31 2.69 1.77
N ARG A 16 12.98 2.59 1.73
CA ARG A 16 12.22 1.53 2.40
C ARG A 16 11.25 0.89 1.41
N GLN A 17 11.36 -0.42 1.24
CA GLN A 17 10.35 -1.20 0.52
C GLN A 17 9.31 -1.73 1.51
N VAL A 18 8.03 -1.42 1.28
CA VAL A 18 6.88 -2.02 1.97
C VAL A 18 6.16 -2.96 1.00
N ARG A 19 5.94 -4.21 1.40
CA ARG A 19 5.31 -5.23 0.55
C ARG A 19 3.87 -5.47 0.98
N PHE A 20 2.98 -5.45 0.00
CA PHE A 20 1.55 -5.76 0.17
C PHE A 20 1.23 -7.08 -0.55
N PRO A 21 1.42 -8.24 0.10
CA PRO A 21 1.41 -9.55 -0.57
C PRO A 21 0.06 -9.94 -1.18
N HIS A 22 -1.03 -9.33 -0.72
CA HIS A 22 -2.39 -9.66 -1.17
C HIS A 22 -3.07 -8.52 -1.95
N PHE A 23 -2.27 -7.52 -2.32
CA PHE A 23 -2.71 -6.31 -2.99
C PHE A 23 -2.23 -6.28 -4.45
N GLY A 24 -2.93 -5.52 -5.29
CA GLY A 24 -2.60 -5.37 -6.71
C GLY A 24 -1.71 -4.16 -7.00
N HIS A 25 -1.78 -3.64 -8.23
CA HIS A 25 -1.20 -2.33 -8.60
C HIS A 25 -2.15 -1.19 -8.20
N GLN A 26 -2.46 -1.13 -6.92
CA GLN A 26 -3.33 -0.12 -6.33
C GLN A 26 -2.50 0.73 -5.36
N THR A 27 -2.82 2.01 -5.28
CA THR A 27 -2.13 2.98 -4.41
C THR A 27 -3.02 3.53 -3.30
N GLY A 28 -4.26 3.07 -3.21
CA GLY A 28 -5.24 3.49 -2.20
C GLY A 28 -5.32 2.55 -1.00
N GLY A 29 -6.16 2.93 -0.03
CA GLY A 29 -6.45 2.15 1.18
C GLY A 29 -5.86 2.76 2.45
N ALA A 30 -6.44 2.40 3.60
CA ALA A 30 -6.10 3.01 4.89
C ALA A 30 -4.63 2.78 5.30
N CYS A 31 -4.09 1.58 5.05
CA CYS A 31 -2.70 1.27 5.36
C CYS A 31 -1.71 2.13 4.55
N VAL A 32 -1.97 2.30 3.25
CA VAL A 32 -1.13 3.15 2.38
C VAL A 32 -1.24 4.61 2.81
N ALA A 33 -2.45 5.10 3.07
CA ALA A 33 -2.67 6.46 3.54
C ALA A 33 -1.94 6.75 4.88
N SER A 34 -2.01 5.83 5.84
CA SER A 34 -1.30 5.94 7.12
C SER A 34 0.22 5.97 6.95
N LEU A 35 0.78 5.12 6.08
CA LEU A 35 2.22 5.11 5.79
C LEU A 35 2.68 6.45 5.18
N PHE A 36 1.92 7.00 4.25
CA PHE A 36 2.22 8.32 3.66
C PHE A 36 2.12 9.44 4.69
N GLN A 37 1.10 9.41 5.55
CA GLN A 37 0.96 10.36 6.65
C GLN A 37 2.18 10.31 7.58
N GLN A 38 2.55 9.11 8.07
CA GLN A 38 3.72 8.93 8.93
C GLN A 38 5.01 9.43 8.26
N PHE A 39 5.19 9.17 6.95
CA PHE A 39 6.36 9.61 6.21
C PHE A 39 6.44 11.14 6.11
N ILE A 40 5.31 11.80 5.82
CA ILE A 40 5.23 13.27 5.72
C ILE A 40 5.47 13.91 7.09
N GLU A 41 4.82 13.40 8.15
CA GLU A 41 4.94 13.94 9.51
C GLU A 41 6.36 13.79 10.08
N LYS A 42 7.01 12.64 9.82
CA LYS A 42 8.36 12.37 10.34
C LYS A 42 9.48 12.81 9.39
N ALA A 43 9.14 13.19 8.16
CA ALA A 43 10.08 13.43 7.06
C ALA A 43 11.12 12.30 6.88
N SER A 44 10.74 11.06 7.18
CA SER A 44 11.66 9.91 7.21
C SER A 44 10.95 8.60 6.91
N ALA A 45 11.62 7.73 6.16
CA ALA A 45 11.17 6.35 5.92
C ALA A 45 11.59 5.38 7.05
N GLN A 46 12.42 5.84 7.99
CA GLN A 46 12.84 5.06 9.16
C GLN A 46 11.72 5.12 10.21
N GLY A 47 11.40 3.98 10.82
CA GLY A 47 10.36 3.92 11.85
C GLY A 47 8.93 4.10 11.34
N LEU A 48 8.68 3.84 10.05
CA LEU A 48 7.31 3.65 9.53
C LEU A 48 6.75 2.34 10.09
N ASP A 49 5.58 2.40 10.71
CA ASP A 49 4.83 1.20 11.08
C ASP A 49 4.06 0.67 9.86
N ALA A 50 4.57 -0.44 9.31
CA ALA A 50 4.00 -1.12 8.15
C ALA A 50 3.34 -2.46 8.51
N SER A 51 3.02 -2.69 9.79
CA SER A 51 2.39 -3.93 10.26
C SER A 51 1.08 -4.25 9.52
N CYS A 52 0.30 -3.22 9.13
CA CYS A 52 -0.94 -3.39 8.39
C CYS A 52 -0.80 -3.94 6.95
N ALA A 53 0.42 -3.99 6.40
CA ALA A 53 0.64 -4.32 4.99
C ALA A 53 0.33 -5.80 4.67
N SER A 54 0.63 -6.72 5.58
CA SER A 54 0.32 -8.16 5.41
C SER A 54 -1.18 -8.44 5.49
N ASP A 55 -1.92 -7.60 6.20
CA ASP A 55 -3.33 -7.83 6.51
C ASP A 55 -4.24 -7.14 5.48
N THR A 56 -3.70 -6.21 4.70
CA THR A 56 -4.42 -5.53 3.63
C THR A 56 -4.83 -6.50 2.53
N ARG A 57 -6.14 -6.67 2.33
CA ARG A 57 -6.74 -7.52 1.30
C ARG A 57 -7.46 -6.69 0.25
N ARG A 58 -7.45 -7.16 -0.98
CA ARG A 58 -8.37 -6.66 -2.02
C ARG A 58 -9.81 -7.01 -1.62
N PRO A 59 -10.80 -6.17 -1.97
CA PRO A 59 -12.19 -6.57 -1.89
C PRO A 59 -12.44 -7.88 -2.67
N PRO A 60 -13.44 -8.67 -2.27
CA PRO A 60 -13.88 -9.83 -3.04
C PRO A 60 -14.27 -9.42 -4.46
N PHE A 61 -14.29 -10.40 -5.37
CA PHE A 61 -14.85 -10.17 -6.69
C PHE A 61 -16.34 -9.81 -6.56
N ALA A 62 -16.76 -8.73 -7.22
CA ALA A 62 -18.15 -8.30 -7.19
C ALA A 62 -19.00 -9.28 -7.99
N MET A 63 -19.96 -9.92 -7.32
CA MET A 63 -20.92 -10.83 -7.95
C MET A 63 -22.21 -10.13 -8.38
N GLU A 64 -22.39 -8.88 -7.95
CA GLU A 64 -23.57 -8.06 -8.19
C GLU A 64 -23.14 -6.61 -8.45
N LEU A 65 -23.99 -5.84 -9.12
CA LEU A 65 -23.72 -4.42 -9.36
C LEU A 65 -23.77 -3.68 -8.00
N PRO A 66 -22.74 -2.92 -7.62
CA PRO A 66 -22.77 -2.18 -6.36
C PRO A 66 -23.95 -1.22 -6.32
N SER A 67 -24.64 -1.13 -5.19
CA SER A 67 -25.88 -0.35 -5.05
C SER A 67 -25.70 1.14 -5.35
N GLN A 68 -24.49 1.67 -5.17
CA GLN A 68 -24.13 3.04 -5.55
C GLN A 68 -24.14 3.30 -7.08
N PHE A 69 -24.18 2.24 -7.89
CA PHE A 69 -24.26 2.31 -9.35
C PHE A 69 -25.58 1.73 -9.91
N ALA A 70 -26.47 1.25 -9.04
CA ALA A 70 -27.80 0.86 -9.47
C ALA A 70 -28.58 2.13 -9.85
N LEU A 71 -28.87 2.29 -11.15
CA LEU A 71 -29.82 3.29 -11.63
C LEU A 71 -31.17 2.98 -10.96
N ARG A 72 -31.65 3.93 -10.14
CA ARG A 72 -33.00 3.89 -9.60
C ARG A 72 -34.02 4.19 -10.69
#